data_AF-A0A251TR33-F1
#
_entry.id   AF-A0A251TR33-F1
#
_cell.length_a   1.000
_cell.length_b   1.000
_cell.length_c   1.000
_cell.angle_alpha   90.00
_cell.angle_beta   90.00
_cell.angle_gamma   90.00
#
_symmetry.space_group_name_H-M   'P 1'
#
loop_
_entity.id
_entity.type
_entity.pdbx_description
1 polymer ?
#
loop_
_entity_poly.entity_id
_entity_poly.type
_entity_poly.pdbx_seq_one_letter_code
_entity_poly.pdbx_strand_id
1 'polypeptide(L)'
;MASPHSGIAAAIDIIGEDLLQSIVSRLPATSFASAACVSRSWNLLCERVLSRPKLSSACSVNPSLQVTFIQTLTFTLITNYTPNHVIGHVLSPNYDQDAVEEVVNKVLSEPIRPHFAIASIAGLFGFDLDEEDVLEEARHLISRKLGSQVPVITNDASCFGIIGRDALSDEVKEIPFKLDDGADIIMLTVGYLPGMKVTTIPLLEQNKEPEMFMIDKFVTDIREFSTSVSGCNSPAAIMMYCDNYYTGMMDVVEKMDCAIPPETVIVGDYFSEFRYTNETDNAFAAVALVFAVDMNKPPGIGETQFHAVVSSGLSPVGPTYTTTSVNEDINNAPLIAARREGSHENIDGQIVLNQVYDELRRDRIQSRELYIGVTKRRKYSIGQENVGCMTSLAFHRVLESRQQCLLVFGEGIKIGDTFHFYYPDSTAAISSVAAVSSHLRSFNRGSNNATGGDKQDVFGGLIFSCCGEEFFGQPNINISPFVDNFPGVTLGGTFCSVVFGRGVLTPCVKESQEQKAVQCCMHTKGVVYLIMSYTPSKRI
;
A
#
# COMPACT_ATOMS: atom_id res chain seq x y z
N MET A 1 30.33 42.58 -53.22
CA MET A 1 29.09 42.31 -52.45
C MET A 1 29.37 41.12 -51.53
N ALA A 2 29.73 41.38 -50.28
CA ALA A 2 29.80 40.38 -49.23
C ALA A 2 28.60 40.63 -48.32
N SER A 3 27.69 39.66 -48.23
CA SER A 3 26.59 39.64 -47.27
C SER A 3 27.15 39.23 -45.91
N PRO A 4 26.97 40.02 -44.84
CA PRO A 4 27.12 39.52 -43.50
C PRO A 4 25.79 38.88 -43.10
N HIS A 5 25.70 37.55 -43.16
CA HIS A 5 24.74 36.82 -42.34
C HIS A 5 25.19 36.91 -40.88
N SER A 6 24.88 38.03 -40.21
CA SER A 6 24.80 38.05 -38.76
C SER A 6 23.52 37.30 -38.38
N GLY A 7 23.65 35.97 -38.30
CA GLY A 7 22.67 35.16 -37.60
C GLY A 7 22.61 35.66 -36.17
N ILE A 8 21.48 36.25 -35.80
CA ILE A 8 21.10 36.45 -34.42
C ILE A 8 21.13 35.03 -33.81
N ALA A 9 22.24 34.69 -33.14
CA ALA A 9 22.25 33.57 -32.22
C ALA A 9 21.05 33.80 -31.30
N ALA A 10 20.14 32.84 -31.25
CA ALA A 10 18.93 32.95 -30.46
C ALA A 10 19.34 33.40 -29.06
N ALA A 11 18.67 34.41 -28.49
CA ALA A 11 19.02 35.00 -27.18
C ALA A 11 19.11 33.98 -26.02
N ILE A 12 18.70 32.73 -26.27
CA ILE A 12 18.84 31.55 -25.39
C ILE A 12 20.30 31.09 -25.28
N ASP A 13 21.14 31.21 -26.32
CA ASP A 13 22.58 30.83 -26.25
C ASP A 13 23.39 31.74 -25.30
N ILE A 14 22.80 32.87 -24.88
CA ILE A 14 23.41 33.82 -23.93
C ILE A 14 23.12 33.40 -22.47
N ILE A 15 22.02 32.67 -22.23
CA ILE A 15 21.67 32.13 -20.92
C ILE A 15 22.32 30.75 -20.81
N GLY A 16 23.37 30.61 -20.00
CA GLY A 16 24.08 29.34 -19.86
C GLY A 16 23.15 28.17 -19.52
N GLU A 17 23.41 26.98 -20.09
CA GLU A 17 22.58 25.78 -19.93
C GLU A 17 22.28 25.45 -18.45
N ASP A 18 23.26 25.66 -17.56
CA ASP A 18 23.12 25.42 -16.12
C ASP A 18 22.06 26.33 -15.48
N LEU A 19 21.99 27.59 -15.92
CA LEU A 19 21.01 28.55 -15.42
C LEU A 19 19.61 28.20 -15.93
N LEU A 20 19.49 27.80 -17.20
CA LEU A 20 18.21 27.32 -17.75
C LEU A 20 17.73 26.06 -17.05
N GLN A 21 18.62 25.10 -16.81
CA GLN A 21 18.29 23.88 -16.07
C GLN A 21 17.83 24.20 -14.64
N SER A 22 18.47 25.15 -13.97
CA SER A 22 18.08 25.63 -12.63
C SER A 22 16.72 26.35 -12.60
N ILE A 23 16.38 27.08 -13.65
CA ILE A 23 15.06 27.72 -13.80
C ILE A 23 14.00 26.64 -14.04
N VAL A 24 14.26 25.74 -14.99
CA VAL A 24 13.33 24.69 -15.41
C VAL A 24 13.06 23.69 -14.27
N SER A 25 14.06 23.35 -13.47
CA SER A 25 13.90 22.45 -12.32
C SER A 25 13.01 22.99 -11.19
N ARG A 26 12.62 24.27 -11.24
CA ARG A 26 11.77 24.94 -10.26
C ARG A 26 10.38 25.29 -10.80
N LEU A 27 10.08 24.92 -12.05
CA LEU A 27 8.77 25.19 -12.63
C LEU A 27 7.70 24.24 -12.07
N PRO A 28 6.47 24.71 -11.84
CA PRO A 28 5.35 23.81 -11.60
C PRO A 28 5.18 22.83 -12.77
N ALA A 29 4.65 21.63 -12.50
CA ALA A 29 4.59 20.55 -13.49
C ALA A 29 3.93 20.96 -14.82
N THR A 30 2.86 21.77 -14.78
CA THR A 30 2.16 22.26 -15.97
C THR A 30 3.00 23.23 -16.81
N SER A 31 3.72 24.13 -16.13
CA SER A 31 4.64 25.08 -16.78
C SER A 31 5.88 24.36 -17.33
N PHE A 32 6.37 23.36 -16.60
CA PHE A 32 7.45 22.49 -17.03
C PHE A 32 7.08 21.69 -18.29
N ALA A 33 5.88 21.08 -18.31
CA ALA A 33 5.38 20.36 -19.49
C ALA A 33 5.26 21.28 -20.71
N SER A 34 4.76 22.51 -20.50
CA SER A 34 4.69 23.52 -21.56
C SER A 34 6.08 23.89 -22.09
N ALA A 35 7.06 24.06 -21.19
CA ALA A 35 8.46 24.32 -21.55
C ALA A 35 9.06 23.19 -22.39
N ALA A 36 8.78 21.92 -22.05
CA ALA A 36 9.24 20.76 -22.79
C ALA A 36 8.72 20.69 -24.24
N CYS A 37 7.66 21.43 -24.58
CA CYS A 37 7.08 21.50 -25.92
C CYS A 37 7.56 22.70 -26.76
N VAL A 38 8.33 23.64 -26.18
CA VAL A 38 8.72 24.89 -26.87
C VAL A 38 9.68 24.63 -28.03
N SER A 39 10.73 23.84 -27.80
CA SER A 39 11.71 23.47 -28.82
C SER A 39 12.48 22.22 -28.43
N ARG A 40 13.26 21.67 -29.37
CA ARG A 40 14.13 20.51 -29.09
C ARG A 40 15.14 20.79 -27.97
N SER A 41 15.68 22.00 -27.88
CA SER A 41 16.65 22.34 -26.82
C SER A 41 16.01 22.38 -25.44
N TRP A 42 14.81 22.99 -25.32
CA TRP A 42 14.05 22.98 -24.06
C TRP A 42 13.61 21.57 -23.67
N ASN A 43 13.17 20.77 -24.65
CA ASN A 43 12.83 19.38 -24.44
C ASN A 43 14.03 18.59 -23.86
N LEU A 44 15.23 18.74 -24.43
CA LEU A 44 16.44 18.10 -23.93
C LEU A 44 16.80 18.53 -22.49
N LEU A 45 16.61 19.82 -22.14
CA LEU A 45 16.82 20.30 -20.78
C LEU A 45 15.79 19.71 -19.80
N CYS A 46 14.53 19.63 -20.20
CA CYS A 46 13.48 18.99 -19.41
C CYS A 46 13.75 17.50 -19.22
N GLU A 47 14.17 16.79 -20.26
CA GLU A 47 14.57 15.37 -20.18
C GLU A 47 15.77 15.17 -19.23
N ARG A 48 16.70 16.12 -19.15
CA ARG A 48 17.78 16.09 -18.13
C ARG A 48 17.23 16.21 -16.72
N VAL A 49 16.25 17.10 -16.48
CA VAL A 49 15.58 17.23 -15.17
C VAL A 49 14.81 15.95 -14.82
N LEU A 50 14.18 15.32 -15.81
CA LEU A 50 13.43 14.07 -15.69
C LEU A 50 14.29 12.81 -15.90
N SER A 51 15.63 12.91 -15.88
CA SER A 51 16.51 11.74 -16.04
C SER A 51 16.56 10.84 -14.80
N ARG A 52 15.96 11.28 -13.69
CA ARG A 52 15.93 10.58 -12.40
C ARG A 52 14.50 10.34 -11.95
N PRO A 53 14.22 9.21 -11.29
CA PRO A 53 12.94 8.98 -10.67
C PRO A 53 12.67 10.00 -9.56
N LYS A 54 11.38 10.26 -9.36
CA LYS A 54 10.88 11.16 -8.32
C LYS A 54 9.59 10.60 -7.75
N LEU A 55 9.46 10.69 -6.44
CA LEU A 55 8.19 10.52 -5.75
C LEU A 55 7.79 11.89 -5.17
N SER A 56 6.52 12.26 -5.33
CA SER A 56 5.94 13.45 -4.73
C SER A 56 4.70 13.04 -3.95
N SER A 57 4.55 13.51 -2.72
CA SER A 57 3.39 13.20 -1.89
C SER A 57 3.00 14.39 -1.03
N ALA A 58 1.72 14.51 -0.75
CA ALA A 58 1.17 15.50 0.15
C ALA A 58 -0.15 15.00 0.74
N CYS A 59 -0.40 15.32 2.01
CA CYS A 59 -1.72 15.21 2.60
C CYS A 59 -2.30 16.57 2.96
N SER A 60 -3.63 16.67 2.89
CA SER A 60 -4.39 17.80 3.42
C SER A 60 -5.26 17.30 4.56
N VAL A 61 -5.25 18.02 5.67
CA VAL A 61 -6.17 17.84 6.81
C VAL A 61 -7.08 19.04 6.79
N ASN A 62 -8.25 18.93 6.17
CA ASN A 62 -9.12 20.08 6.00
C ASN A 62 -10.26 20.08 7.05
N PRO A 63 -10.20 20.94 8.10
CA PRO A 63 -11.27 21.04 9.08
C PRO A 63 -12.52 21.79 8.57
N SER A 64 -12.44 22.47 7.41
CA SER A 64 -13.54 23.30 6.91
C SER A 64 -14.73 22.53 6.34
N LEU A 65 -14.62 21.20 6.22
CA LEU A 65 -15.73 20.30 5.93
C LEU A 65 -16.72 20.17 7.12
N GLN A 66 -16.33 20.61 8.33
CA GLN A 66 -17.21 20.66 9.53
C GLN A 66 -18.35 21.69 9.47
N VAL A 67 -18.20 22.82 8.74
CA VAL A 67 -19.00 24.02 9.07
C VAL A 67 -20.46 23.93 8.63
N THR A 68 -20.81 23.09 7.66
CA THR A 68 -22.18 23.04 7.13
C THR A 68 -23.01 21.86 7.65
N PHE A 69 -22.39 20.76 8.09
CA PHE A 69 -23.14 19.57 8.52
C PHE A 69 -23.78 19.77 9.90
N ILE A 70 -23.05 20.35 10.86
CA ILE A 70 -23.60 20.67 12.19
C ILE A 70 -24.69 21.75 12.08
N GLN A 71 -24.54 22.75 11.20
CA GLN A 71 -25.60 23.74 10.99
C GLN A 71 -26.84 23.14 10.31
N THR A 72 -26.68 22.20 9.38
CA THR A 72 -27.80 21.57 8.65
C THR A 72 -28.55 20.55 9.51
N LEU A 73 -27.86 19.76 10.33
CA LEU A 73 -28.50 18.89 11.33
C LEU A 73 -29.19 19.70 12.44
N THR A 74 -28.58 20.80 12.90
CA THR A 74 -29.23 21.68 13.88
C THR A 74 -30.47 22.36 13.28
N PHE A 75 -30.45 22.72 11.99
CA PHE A 75 -31.64 23.26 11.31
C PHE A 75 -32.72 22.20 11.05
N THR A 76 -32.35 20.96 10.74
CA THR A 76 -33.29 19.87 10.41
C THR A 76 -33.94 19.28 11.67
N LEU A 77 -33.21 19.19 12.78
CA LEU A 77 -33.75 18.78 14.09
C LEU A 77 -34.64 19.87 14.73
N ILE A 78 -34.42 21.15 14.41
CA ILE A 78 -35.25 22.26 14.91
C ILE A 78 -36.51 22.51 14.05
N THR A 79 -36.51 22.15 12.77
CA THR A 79 -37.63 22.47 11.84
C THR A 79 -38.61 21.32 11.59
N ASN A 80 -38.38 20.11 12.10
CA ASN A 80 -39.28 18.96 11.99
C ASN A 80 -40.55 19.04 12.89
N TYR A 81 -41.10 20.25 13.07
CA TYR A 81 -42.40 20.49 13.70
C TYR A 81 -43.35 21.34 12.85
N THR A 82 -43.29 21.28 11.52
CA THR A 82 -44.43 21.64 10.64
C THR A 82 -44.31 21.03 9.25
N PRO A 83 -45.32 20.31 8.74
CA PRO A 83 -45.31 19.84 7.35
C PRO A 83 -45.81 20.96 6.42
N ASN A 84 -45.19 21.03 5.24
CA ASN A 84 -45.51 21.88 4.06
C ASN A 84 -44.58 23.09 3.86
N HIS A 85 -43.40 22.84 3.26
CA HIS A 85 -42.96 23.57 2.08
C HIS A 85 -41.78 22.88 1.41
N VAL A 86 -41.89 22.66 0.10
CA VAL A 86 -40.76 22.35 -0.79
C VAL A 86 -39.78 23.51 -0.71
N ILE A 87 -38.60 23.28 -0.13
CA ILE A 87 -37.44 24.17 -0.24
C ILE A 87 -36.34 23.33 -0.87
N GLY A 88 -36.02 23.65 -2.13
CA GLY A 88 -34.87 23.11 -2.81
C GLY A 88 -33.61 23.45 -2.02
N HIS A 89 -32.91 22.43 -1.56
CA HIS A 89 -31.63 22.61 -0.88
C HIS A 89 -30.57 22.96 -1.93
N VAL A 90 -30.09 24.20 -1.83
CA VAL A 90 -28.81 24.63 -2.38
C VAL A 90 -27.73 24.00 -1.51
N LEU A 91 -27.27 22.80 -1.87
CA LEU A 91 -25.98 22.28 -1.46
C LEU A 91 -24.94 22.99 -2.34
N SER A 92 -23.99 23.71 -1.74
CA SER A 92 -22.86 24.25 -2.50
C SER A 92 -21.91 23.07 -2.81
N PRO A 93 -21.53 22.81 -4.08
CA PRO A 93 -21.08 21.47 -4.51
C PRO A 93 -19.54 21.28 -4.56
N ASN A 94 -18.74 22.15 -3.93
CA ASN A 94 -17.32 22.29 -4.29
C ASN A 94 -16.30 22.05 -3.16
N TYR A 95 -16.69 21.49 -2.01
CA TYR A 95 -15.77 21.42 -0.86
C TYR A 95 -14.77 20.25 -0.96
N ASP A 96 -15.15 19.13 -1.57
CA ASP A 96 -14.23 18.00 -1.83
C ASP A 96 -13.15 18.35 -2.85
N GLN A 97 -13.48 19.28 -3.76
CA GLN A 97 -12.53 19.84 -4.70
C GLN A 97 -11.41 20.60 -3.99
N ASP A 98 -11.65 21.27 -2.87
CA ASP A 98 -10.63 22.11 -2.23
C ASP A 98 -9.48 21.28 -1.64
N ALA A 99 -9.78 20.18 -0.93
CA ALA A 99 -8.76 19.30 -0.36
C ALA A 99 -8.00 18.53 -1.45
N VAL A 100 -8.71 18.02 -2.47
CA VAL A 100 -8.10 17.37 -3.65
C VAL A 100 -7.22 18.36 -4.42
N GLU A 101 -7.70 19.58 -4.67
CA GLU A 101 -6.99 20.63 -5.37
C GLU A 101 -5.75 21.09 -4.58
N GLU A 102 -5.83 21.15 -3.25
CA GLU A 102 -4.69 21.45 -2.37
C GLU A 102 -3.57 20.42 -2.55
N VAL A 103 -3.86 19.12 -2.37
CA VAL A 103 -2.83 18.08 -2.50
C VAL A 103 -2.33 17.95 -3.93
N VAL A 104 -3.19 18.10 -4.94
CA VAL A 104 -2.78 18.09 -6.35
C VAL A 104 -1.85 19.26 -6.64
N ASN A 105 -2.19 20.47 -6.20
CA ASN A 105 -1.34 21.65 -6.40
C ASN A 105 -0.01 21.53 -5.68
N LYS A 106 0.00 20.96 -4.47
CA LYS A 106 1.24 20.68 -3.72
C LYS A 106 2.10 19.65 -4.44
N VAL A 107 1.53 18.52 -4.85
CA VAL A 107 2.29 17.44 -5.51
C VAL A 107 2.84 17.87 -6.88
N LEU A 108 2.12 18.76 -7.58
CA LEU A 108 2.51 19.33 -8.88
C LEU A 108 3.25 20.67 -8.78
N SER A 109 3.61 21.14 -7.58
CA SER A 109 4.30 22.42 -7.37
C SER A 109 5.73 22.41 -7.94
N GLU A 110 6.29 21.23 -8.13
CA GLU A 110 7.60 21.00 -8.73
C GLU A 110 7.50 20.15 -10.00
N PRO A 111 8.54 20.12 -10.86
CA PRO A 111 8.52 19.29 -12.05
C PRO A 111 8.34 17.81 -11.72
N ILE A 112 7.33 17.20 -12.31
CA ILE A 112 7.10 15.76 -12.32
C ILE A 112 6.31 15.39 -13.57
N ARG A 113 6.59 14.21 -14.12
CA ARG A 113 5.80 13.59 -15.20
C ARG A 113 5.14 12.34 -14.63
N PRO A 114 3.86 12.37 -14.24
CA PRO A 114 3.25 11.24 -13.54
C PRO A 114 3.30 9.94 -14.37
N HIS A 115 3.75 8.85 -13.76
CA HIS A 115 3.62 7.47 -14.28
C HIS A 115 2.55 6.68 -13.53
N PHE A 116 2.24 7.06 -12.29
CA PHE A 116 1.12 6.54 -11.52
C PHE A 116 0.73 7.54 -10.43
N ALA A 117 -0.47 7.38 -9.88
CA ALA A 117 -0.90 8.06 -8.66
C ALA A 117 -1.70 7.12 -7.75
N ILE A 118 -1.59 7.36 -6.45
CA ILE A 118 -2.36 6.70 -5.40
C ILE A 118 -2.92 7.80 -4.51
N ALA A 119 -4.23 7.78 -4.27
CA ALA A 119 -4.88 8.70 -3.35
C ALA A 119 -5.64 7.92 -2.27
N SER A 120 -5.33 8.19 -1.02
CA SER A 120 -5.97 7.56 0.13
C SER A 120 -6.79 8.60 0.86
N ILE A 121 -8.08 8.33 1.07
CA ILE A 121 -9.05 9.29 1.57
C ILE A 121 -9.61 8.75 2.88
N ALA A 122 -9.51 9.50 3.97
CA ALA A 122 -10.06 9.16 5.27
C ALA A 122 -11.00 10.28 5.73
N GLY A 123 -12.23 9.97 6.14
CA GLY A 123 -13.21 11.00 6.49
C GLY A 123 -14.52 10.44 7.04
N LEU A 124 -15.44 11.31 7.45
CA LEU A 124 -16.79 10.92 7.87
C LEU A 124 -17.72 10.61 6.69
N PHE A 125 -17.19 10.62 5.46
CA PHE A 125 -17.91 10.30 4.23
C PHE A 125 -18.66 8.96 4.29
N GLY A 126 -18.16 8.01 5.09
CA GLY A 126 -18.72 6.66 5.22
C GLY A 126 -20.04 6.50 5.97
N PHE A 127 -20.62 7.59 6.48
CA PHE A 127 -21.84 7.49 7.27
C PHE A 127 -23.11 8.05 6.60
N ASP A 128 -23.02 8.91 5.57
CA ASP A 128 -24.19 9.63 5.03
C ASP A 128 -24.23 9.85 3.49
N LEU A 129 -23.26 9.36 2.70
CA LEU A 129 -23.31 9.29 1.22
C LEU A 129 -22.97 7.86 0.76
N ASP A 130 -23.35 7.48 -0.46
CA ASP A 130 -22.84 6.26 -1.09
C ASP A 130 -21.31 6.45 -1.24
N GLU A 131 -20.50 5.79 -0.38
CA GLU A 131 -19.02 5.91 -0.29
C GLU A 131 -18.33 5.87 -1.67
N GLU A 132 -18.93 5.10 -2.58
CA GLU A 132 -18.56 4.94 -3.98
C GLU A 132 -18.37 6.28 -4.73
N ASP A 133 -19.22 7.27 -4.46
CA ASP A 133 -19.26 8.52 -5.22
C ASP A 133 -18.04 9.42 -4.92
N VAL A 134 -17.53 9.41 -3.68
CA VAL A 134 -16.41 10.28 -3.26
C VAL A 134 -15.08 9.78 -3.80
N LEU A 135 -14.82 8.48 -3.72
CA LEU A 135 -13.61 7.87 -4.28
C LEU A 135 -13.54 8.08 -5.79
N GLU A 136 -14.68 8.01 -6.47
CA GLU A 136 -14.80 8.21 -7.90
C GLU A 136 -14.64 9.68 -8.32
N GLU A 137 -15.25 10.62 -7.59
CA GLU A 137 -15.09 12.06 -7.85
C GLU A 137 -13.63 12.49 -7.67
N ALA A 138 -12.99 12.10 -6.56
CA ALA A 138 -11.58 12.39 -6.31
C ALA A 138 -10.69 11.81 -7.43
N ARG A 139 -10.96 10.58 -7.85
CA ARG A 139 -10.24 9.92 -8.96
C ARG A 139 -10.38 10.70 -10.26
N HIS A 140 -11.59 11.16 -10.59
CA HIS A 140 -11.84 11.97 -11.78
C HIS A 140 -11.10 13.31 -11.75
N LEU A 141 -11.11 14.01 -10.62
CA LEU A 141 -10.39 15.28 -10.43
C LEU A 141 -8.88 15.09 -10.59
N ILE A 142 -8.31 14.07 -9.94
CA ILE A 142 -6.89 13.72 -10.03
C ILE A 142 -6.54 13.34 -11.48
N SER A 143 -7.31 12.46 -12.11
CA SER A 143 -7.08 12.01 -13.49
C SER A 143 -7.14 13.16 -14.48
N ARG A 144 -8.03 14.13 -14.28
CA ARG A 144 -8.11 15.35 -15.11
C ARG A 144 -6.85 16.20 -15.03
N LYS A 145 -6.20 16.24 -13.86
CA LYS A 145 -4.99 17.05 -13.60
C LYS A 145 -3.70 16.34 -14.01
N LEU A 146 -3.61 15.03 -13.80
CA LEU A 146 -2.43 14.22 -14.12
C LEU A 146 -2.43 13.73 -15.58
N GLY A 147 -3.61 13.62 -16.20
CA GLY A 147 -3.82 13.07 -17.53
C GLY A 147 -4.48 11.69 -17.48
N SER A 148 -5.43 11.45 -18.39
CA SER A 148 -6.30 10.26 -18.38
C SER A 148 -5.58 8.92 -18.63
N GLN A 149 -4.32 8.96 -19.07
CA GLN A 149 -3.49 7.77 -19.30
C GLN A 149 -2.67 7.37 -18.08
N VAL A 150 -2.64 8.20 -17.04
CA VAL A 150 -1.95 7.89 -15.79
C VAL A 150 -2.83 6.92 -15.00
N PRO A 151 -2.33 5.74 -14.63
CA PRO A 151 -3.03 4.86 -13.71
C PRO A 151 -3.16 5.54 -12.35
N VAL A 152 -4.39 5.68 -11.87
CA VAL A 152 -4.75 6.25 -10.58
C VAL A 152 -5.51 5.18 -9.80
N ILE A 153 -5.16 5.00 -8.54
CA ILE A 153 -5.96 4.23 -7.56
C ILE A 153 -6.40 5.22 -6.47
N THR A 154 -7.69 5.28 -6.19
CA THR A 154 -8.23 5.92 -4.99
C THR A 154 -8.68 4.85 -4.03
N ASN A 155 -8.43 5.01 -2.73
CA ASN A 155 -8.76 4.00 -1.73
C ASN A 155 -9.27 4.64 -0.44
N ASP A 156 -10.22 3.97 0.22
CA ASP A 156 -10.75 4.38 1.51
C ASP A 156 -9.78 4.03 2.65
N ALA A 157 -9.38 5.05 3.38
CA ALA A 157 -8.55 4.98 4.58
C ALA A 157 -9.33 5.41 5.83
N SER A 158 -10.65 5.61 5.75
CA SER A 158 -11.50 6.10 6.85
C SER A 158 -11.53 5.14 8.04
N CYS A 159 -11.22 3.85 7.84
CA CYS A 159 -11.16 2.91 8.95
C CYS A 159 -9.92 3.05 9.84
N PHE A 160 -8.81 3.61 9.34
CA PHE A 160 -7.52 3.52 10.04
C PHE A 160 -6.65 4.79 9.97
N GLY A 161 -6.79 5.61 8.93
CA GLY A 161 -6.06 6.87 8.75
C GLY A 161 -4.89 6.79 7.75
N ILE A 162 -4.12 7.87 7.69
CA ILE A 162 -3.08 8.07 6.67
C ILE A 162 -1.70 8.40 7.26
N ILE A 163 -0.66 8.28 6.42
CA ILE A 163 0.73 8.56 6.79
C ILE A 163 1.39 9.42 5.71
N GLY A 164 1.89 10.60 6.06
CA GLY A 164 2.90 11.31 5.26
C GLY A 164 2.94 12.81 5.50
N ARG A 165 3.25 13.59 4.46
CA ARG A 165 3.64 15.01 4.60
C ARG A 165 2.47 15.97 4.43
N ASP A 166 2.17 16.74 5.46
CA ASP A 166 1.14 17.77 5.42
C ASP A 166 1.49 18.89 4.43
N ALA A 167 0.53 19.26 3.56
CA ALA A 167 0.74 20.17 2.45
C ALA A 167 1.06 21.60 2.91
N LEU A 168 0.52 22.02 4.05
CA LEU A 168 0.66 23.37 4.61
C LEU A 168 1.90 23.52 5.48
N SER A 169 2.12 22.60 6.41
CA SER A 169 3.20 22.65 7.39
C SER A 169 4.50 21.98 6.92
N ASP A 170 4.43 21.17 5.86
CA ASP A 170 5.52 20.31 5.39
C ASP A 170 6.03 19.30 6.44
N GLU A 171 5.29 19.10 7.55
CA GLU A 171 5.62 18.11 8.57
C GLU A 171 5.16 16.71 8.17
N VAL A 172 6.00 15.70 8.40
CA VAL A 172 5.63 14.29 8.20
C VAL A 172 4.95 13.77 9.46
N LYS A 173 3.74 13.22 9.32
CA LYS A 173 2.91 12.76 10.44
C LYS A 173 2.20 11.45 10.13
N GLU A 174 1.98 10.70 11.19
CA GLU A 174 0.98 9.64 11.26
C GLU A 174 -0.33 10.23 11.75
N ILE A 175 -1.38 10.14 10.94
CA ILE A 175 -2.69 10.71 11.25
C ILE A 175 -3.69 9.55 11.34
N PRO A 176 -3.82 8.92 12.53
CA PRO A 176 -4.83 7.87 12.72
C PRO A 176 -6.22 8.49 12.59
N PHE A 177 -7.14 7.77 11.96
CA PHE A 177 -8.51 8.25 11.87
C PHE A 177 -9.18 8.23 13.24
N LYS A 178 -9.77 9.35 13.64
CA LYS A 178 -10.56 9.48 14.87
C LYS A 178 -11.91 10.08 14.52
N LEU A 179 -12.97 9.32 14.77
CA LEU A 179 -14.37 9.71 14.52
C LEU A 179 -14.72 11.11 15.07
N ASP A 180 -14.10 11.50 16.19
CA ASP A 180 -14.39 12.77 16.88
C ASP A 180 -13.74 14.01 16.22
N ASP A 181 -12.78 13.84 15.29
CA ASP A 181 -12.03 14.97 14.72
C ASP A 181 -12.80 15.66 13.57
N GLY A 182 -13.73 14.94 12.93
CA GLY A 182 -14.61 15.46 11.87
C GLY A 182 -13.87 16.15 10.71
N ALA A 183 -12.57 15.87 10.54
CA ALA A 183 -11.74 16.39 9.48
C ALA A 183 -11.59 15.32 8.42
N ASP A 184 -11.84 15.69 7.18
CA ASP A 184 -11.55 14.83 6.05
C ASP A 184 -10.09 15.03 5.64
N ILE A 185 -9.47 13.91 5.31
CA ILE A 185 -8.04 13.81 5.13
C ILE A 185 -7.80 13.08 3.82
N ILE A 186 -7.03 13.68 2.93
CA ILE A 186 -6.59 13.04 1.69
C ILE A 186 -5.07 13.00 1.67
N MET A 187 -4.51 11.86 1.28
CA MET A 187 -3.10 11.68 0.94
C MET A 187 -2.98 11.38 -0.54
N LEU A 188 -2.29 12.21 -1.31
CA LEU A 188 -1.95 11.95 -2.70
C LEU A 188 -0.46 11.62 -2.83
N THR A 189 -0.14 10.50 -3.48
CA THR A 189 1.22 10.14 -3.88
C THR A 189 1.28 9.98 -5.40
N VAL A 190 2.23 10.68 -6.05
CA VAL A 190 2.49 10.61 -7.49
C VAL A 190 3.94 10.21 -7.72
N GLY A 191 4.13 9.18 -8.53
CA GLY A 191 5.45 8.70 -8.89
C GLY A 191 5.79 8.93 -10.35
N TYR A 192 7.04 9.33 -10.60
CA TYR A 192 7.68 9.36 -11.89
C TYR A 192 8.88 8.41 -11.88
N LEU A 193 8.83 7.37 -12.70
CA LEU A 193 9.80 6.28 -12.70
C LEU A 193 10.36 6.08 -14.11
N PRO A 194 11.36 6.87 -14.56
CA PRO A 194 11.96 6.70 -15.88
C PRO A 194 12.56 5.30 -16.01
N GLY A 195 12.32 4.68 -17.16
CA GLY A 195 12.73 3.31 -17.43
C GLY A 195 11.79 2.23 -16.88
N MET A 196 10.59 2.62 -16.46
CA MET A 196 9.52 1.69 -16.06
C MET A 196 8.22 2.02 -16.78
N LYS A 197 7.39 1.00 -16.99
CA LYS A 197 5.97 1.17 -17.30
C LYS A 197 5.12 0.65 -16.16
N VAL A 198 3.98 1.30 -15.95
CA VAL A 198 3.06 1.02 -14.87
C VAL A 198 1.65 0.88 -15.45
N THR A 199 0.89 -0.10 -14.96
CA THR A 199 -0.53 -0.28 -15.32
C THR A 199 -1.32 -0.82 -14.14
N THR A 200 -2.63 -0.64 -14.17
CA THR A 200 -3.58 -1.34 -13.29
C THR A 200 -4.04 -2.63 -13.96
N ILE A 201 -4.19 -3.70 -13.18
CA ILE A 201 -4.78 -4.98 -13.60
C ILE A 201 -5.77 -5.39 -12.51
N PRO A 202 -7.07 -5.58 -12.82
CA PRO A 202 -8.06 -5.99 -11.82
C PRO A 202 -8.12 -7.51 -11.65
N LEU A 203 -8.43 -7.96 -10.43
CA LEU A 203 -8.87 -9.31 -10.13
C LEU A 203 -10.39 -9.36 -10.30
N LEU A 204 -10.83 -9.92 -11.42
CA LEU A 204 -12.24 -10.04 -11.74
C LEU A 204 -12.90 -11.20 -11.00
N GLU A 205 -14.18 -11.00 -10.69
CA GLU A 205 -15.04 -12.04 -10.14
C GLU A 205 -15.71 -12.88 -11.24
N GLN A 206 -16.11 -14.09 -10.88
CA GLN A 206 -17.03 -14.89 -11.67
C GLN A 206 -18.40 -14.87 -11.02
N ASN A 207 -19.40 -14.43 -11.77
CA ASN A 207 -20.83 -14.49 -11.39
C ASN A 207 -21.36 -15.93 -11.39
N LYS A 208 -20.79 -16.79 -10.54
CA LYS A 208 -21.18 -18.19 -10.32
C LYS A 208 -21.17 -18.43 -8.83
N GLU A 209 -22.15 -19.17 -8.31
CA GLU A 209 -22.13 -19.61 -6.91
C GLU A 209 -21.33 -20.92 -6.75
N PRO A 210 -20.43 -21.03 -5.76
CA PRO A 210 -19.92 -19.94 -4.91
C PRO A 210 -19.03 -18.96 -5.71
N GLU A 211 -19.03 -17.68 -5.34
CA GLU A 211 -18.24 -16.64 -6.03
C GLU A 211 -16.77 -17.08 -6.12
N MET A 212 -16.23 -17.07 -7.35
CA MET A 212 -14.87 -17.51 -7.61
C MET A 212 -14.07 -16.39 -8.27
N PHE A 213 -12.92 -16.05 -7.70
CA PHE A 213 -12.00 -15.10 -8.34
C PHE A 213 -11.32 -15.71 -9.56
N MET A 214 -11.10 -14.91 -10.59
CA MET A 214 -10.33 -15.30 -11.77
C MET A 214 -8.80 -15.27 -11.52
N ILE A 215 -8.32 -15.94 -10.46
CA ILE A 215 -6.92 -15.84 -9.99
C ILE A 215 -5.91 -16.24 -11.08
N ASP A 216 -6.20 -17.30 -11.85
CA ASP A 216 -5.32 -17.76 -12.95
C ASP A 216 -5.17 -16.71 -14.05
N LYS A 217 -6.29 -16.06 -14.40
CA LYS A 217 -6.28 -15.00 -15.38
C LYS A 217 -5.54 -13.78 -14.84
N PHE A 218 -5.80 -13.40 -13.60
CA PHE A 218 -5.13 -12.28 -12.95
C PHE A 218 -3.60 -12.43 -12.94
N VAL A 219 -3.10 -13.59 -12.51
CA VAL A 219 -1.67 -13.92 -12.53
C VAL A 219 -1.11 -13.93 -13.96
N THR A 220 -1.84 -14.51 -14.91
CA THR A 220 -1.44 -14.54 -16.31
C THR A 220 -1.34 -13.14 -16.90
N ASP A 221 -2.35 -12.29 -16.70
CA ASP A 221 -2.40 -10.92 -17.21
C ASP A 221 -1.22 -10.08 -16.65
N ILE A 222 -0.86 -10.25 -15.37
CA ILE A 222 0.33 -9.62 -14.74
C ILE A 222 1.63 -10.06 -15.43
N ARG A 223 1.79 -11.37 -15.67
CA ARG A 223 2.97 -11.95 -16.33
C ARG A 223 3.05 -11.52 -17.79
N GLU A 224 1.91 -11.47 -18.49
CA GLU A 224 1.81 -11.04 -19.89
C GLU A 224 2.17 -9.56 -20.05
N PHE A 225 1.63 -8.69 -19.20
CA PHE A 225 2.02 -7.28 -19.17
C PHE A 225 3.53 -7.14 -18.98
N SER A 226 4.07 -7.80 -17.96
CA SER A 226 5.50 -7.74 -17.68
C SER A 226 6.33 -8.24 -18.86
N THR A 227 5.94 -9.37 -19.47
CA THR A 227 6.63 -9.94 -20.64
C THR A 227 6.59 -8.98 -21.83
N SER A 228 5.46 -8.32 -22.06
CA SER A 228 5.29 -7.36 -23.16
C SER A 228 6.17 -6.10 -23.02
N VAL A 229 6.49 -5.71 -21.78
CA VAL A 229 7.24 -4.49 -21.47
C VAL A 229 8.74 -4.77 -21.28
N SER A 230 9.08 -5.81 -20.52
CA SER A 230 10.44 -6.11 -20.08
C SER A 230 11.09 -7.29 -20.82
N GLY A 231 10.31 -8.06 -21.59
CA GLY A 231 10.74 -9.35 -22.15
C GLY A 231 10.82 -10.47 -21.11
N CYS A 232 10.43 -10.22 -19.86
CA CYS A 232 10.47 -11.16 -18.75
C CYS A 232 9.10 -11.24 -18.05
N ASN A 233 8.74 -12.43 -17.57
CA ASN A 233 7.50 -12.64 -16.82
C ASN A 233 7.57 -12.16 -15.36
N SER A 234 8.71 -11.63 -14.91
CA SER A 234 8.91 -11.03 -13.57
C SER A 234 8.59 -9.53 -13.59
N PRO A 235 7.51 -9.07 -12.93
CA PRO A 235 7.36 -7.67 -12.57
C PRO A 235 8.48 -7.23 -11.63
N ALA A 236 8.81 -5.94 -11.62
CA ALA A 236 9.74 -5.39 -10.63
C ALA A 236 9.06 -5.22 -9.26
N ALA A 237 7.80 -4.78 -9.26
CA ALA A 237 6.97 -4.65 -8.07
C ALA A 237 5.48 -4.73 -8.41
N ILE A 238 4.68 -5.07 -7.41
CA ILE A 238 3.22 -5.04 -7.43
C ILE A 238 2.76 -4.32 -6.16
N MET A 239 1.88 -3.33 -6.31
CA MET A 239 1.10 -2.78 -5.20
C MET A 239 -0.36 -3.23 -5.35
N MET A 240 -0.92 -3.86 -4.33
CA MET A 240 -2.24 -4.48 -4.40
C MET A 240 -3.21 -3.82 -3.42
N TYR A 241 -4.44 -3.56 -3.88
CA TYR A 241 -5.55 -3.10 -3.04
C TYR A 241 -6.69 -4.10 -3.17
N CYS A 242 -7.22 -4.56 -2.04
CA CYS A 242 -8.29 -5.54 -2.00
C CYS A 242 -9.52 -4.97 -1.31
N ASP A 243 -10.67 -5.31 -1.87
CA ASP A 243 -11.95 -4.85 -1.38
C ASP A 243 -12.36 -5.63 -0.12
N ASN A 244 -12.97 -4.92 0.81
CA ASN A 244 -13.27 -5.37 2.17
C ASN A 244 -14.40 -6.42 2.23
N TYR A 245 -15.19 -6.54 1.16
CA TYR A 245 -16.36 -7.43 1.09
C TYR A 245 -16.00 -8.91 0.88
N TYR A 246 -14.77 -9.22 0.46
CA TYR A 246 -14.43 -10.55 -0.06
C TYR A 246 -13.64 -11.45 0.90
N THR A 247 -14.28 -12.51 1.38
CA THR A 247 -13.65 -13.57 2.18
C THR A 247 -12.95 -14.60 1.28
N GLY A 248 -11.77 -14.27 0.77
CA GLY A 248 -10.98 -15.24 -0.02
C GLY A 248 -9.66 -14.73 -0.60
N MET A 249 -9.32 -13.48 -0.33
CA MET A 249 -8.06 -12.86 -0.76
C MET A 249 -6.80 -13.55 -0.25
N MET A 250 -6.88 -14.31 0.85
CA MET A 250 -5.78 -15.17 1.32
C MET A 250 -5.33 -16.17 0.24
N ASP A 251 -6.27 -16.86 -0.42
CA ASP A 251 -5.96 -17.84 -1.47
C ASP A 251 -5.37 -17.18 -2.71
N VAL A 252 -5.82 -15.95 -3.03
CA VAL A 252 -5.26 -15.12 -4.10
C VAL A 252 -3.80 -14.85 -3.84
N VAL A 253 -3.47 -14.36 -2.65
CA VAL A 253 -2.11 -13.95 -2.29
C VAL A 253 -1.17 -15.15 -2.18
N GLU A 254 -1.62 -16.27 -1.61
CA GLU A 254 -0.84 -17.52 -1.58
C GLU A 254 -0.52 -18.02 -2.98
N LYS A 255 -1.50 -17.96 -3.88
CA LYS A 255 -1.31 -18.36 -5.28
C LYS A 255 -0.40 -17.39 -6.03
N MET A 256 -0.53 -16.09 -5.79
CA MET A 256 0.41 -15.09 -6.32
C MET A 256 1.83 -15.32 -5.79
N ASP A 257 2.02 -15.62 -4.52
CA ASP A 257 3.35 -15.89 -3.96
C ASP A 257 4.02 -17.12 -4.60
N CYS A 258 3.21 -18.13 -4.95
CA CYS A 258 3.68 -19.29 -5.71
C CYS A 258 3.99 -18.96 -7.18
N ALA A 259 3.14 -18.13 -7.79
CA ALA A 259 3.19 -17.82 -9.22
C ALA A 259 4.21 -16.76 -9.60
N ILE A 260 4.25 -15.68 -8.83
CA ILE A 260 5.03 -14.50 -9.15
C ILE A 260 6.46 -14.76 -8.68
N PRO A 261 7.47 -14.47 -9.51
CA PRO A 261 8.86 -14.72 -9.16
C PRO A 261 9.26 -14.10 -7.82
N PRO A 262 10.10 -14.78 -7.01
CA PRO A 262 10.41 -14.38 -5.63
C PRO A 262 11.15 -13.03 -5.53
N GLU A 263 11.80 -12.58 -6.61
CA GLU A 263 12.41 -11.26 -6.71
C GLU A 263 11.41 -10.11 -6.85
N THR A 264 10.14 -10.40 -7.20
CA THR A 264 9.09 -9.39 -7.30
C THR A 264 8.64 -8.98 -5.91
N VAL A 265 8.75 -7.68 -5.61
CA VAL A 265 8.20 -7.08 -4.40
C VAL A 265 6.68 -7.00 -4.51
N ILE A 266 5.96 -7.46 -3.48
CA ILE A 266 4.50 -7.33 -3.40
C ILE A 266 4.15 -6.64 -2.08
N VAL A 267 3.46 -5.51 -2.17
CA VAL A 267 3.00 -4.74 -1.01
C VAL A 267 1.57 -4.25 -1.22
N GLY A 268 0.93 -3.72 -0.17
CA GLY A 268 -0.33 -3.02 -0.30
C GLY A 268 -1.32 -3.28 0.84
N ASP A 269 -2.58 -2.97 0.55
CA ASP A 269 -3.69 -2.95 1.50
C ASP A 269 -4.67 -4.09 1.23
N TYR A 270 -4.98 -4.85 2.28
CA TYR A 270 -5.90 -5.98 2.23
C TYR A 270 -7.37 -5.58 2.41
N PHE A 271 -7.65 -4.41 2.98
CA PHE A 271 -8.99 -4.08 3.48
C PHE A 271 -9.31 -2.61 3.27
N SER A 272 -9.57 -2.26 2.01
CA SER A 272 -9.90 -0.90 1.62
C SER A 272 -10.85 -0.96 0.43
N GLU A 273 -11.98 -0.25 0.50
CA GLU A 273 -12.71 0.07 -0.72
C GLU A 273 -11.78 0.86 -1.65
N PHE A 274 -11.88 0.65 -2.96
CA PHE A 274 -11.05 1.37 -3.92
C PHE A 274 -11.76 1.62 -5.25
N ARG A 275 -11.27 2.61 -6.01
CA ARG A 275 -11.58 2.84 -7.42
C ARG A 275 -10.29 2.97 -8.22
N TYR A 276 -10.33 2.69 -9.52
CA TYR A 276 -9.12 2.74 -10.35
C TYR A 276 -9.35 3.23 -11.79
N THR A 277 -8.28 3.68 -12.45
CA THR A 277 -8.38 4.15 -13.85
C THR A 277 -8.79 3.03 -14.80
N ASN A 278 -9.74 3.34 -15.70
CA ASN A 278 -10.34 2.40 -16.66
C ASN A 278 -11.09 1.24 -16.00
N GLU A 279 -11.74 1.54 -14.88
CA GLU A 279 -12.75 0.66 -14.29
C GLU A 279 -13.79 0.27 -15.36
N THR A 280 -14.19 -1.00 -15.31
CA THR A 280 -15.20 -1.56 -16.21
C THR A 280 -16.40 -1.98 -15.40
N ASP A 281 -17.58 -2.08 -16.01
CA ASP A 281 -18.81 -2.57 -15.36
C ASP A 281 -18.75 -4.03 -14.82
N ASN A 282 -17.58 -4.68 -14.87
CA ASN A 282 -17.37 -6.01 -14.30
C ASN A 282 -17.07 -5.90 -12.81
N ALA A 283 -17.65 -6.78 -12.01
CA ALA A 283 -17.29 -6.90 -10.60
C ALA A 283 -15.81 -7.30 -10.43
N PHE A 284 -15.13 -6.63 -9.51
CA PHE A 284 -13.72 -6.83 -9.19
C PHE A 284 -13.53 -6.83 -7.67
N ALA A 285 -12.63 -7.70 -7.22
CA ALA A 285 -12.39 -7.91 -5.80
C ALA A 285 -11.03 -7.37 -5.34
N ALA A 286 -10.13 -7.06 -6.28
CA ALA A 286 -8.84 -6.43 -6.02
C ALA A 286 -8.30 -5.74 -7.28
N VAL A 287 -7.33 -4.85 -7.13
CA VAL A 287 -6.54 -4.28 -8.22
C VAL A 287 -5.05 -4.32 -7.90
N ALA A 288 -4.24 -4.67 -8.90
CA ALA A 288 -2.79 -4.61 -8.85
C ALA A 288 -2.26 -3.45 -9.70
N LEU A 289 -1.48 -2.57 -9.09
CA LEU A 289 -0.60 -1.63 -9.78
C LEU A 289 0.74 -2.33 -10.06
N VAL A 290 0.98 -2.66 -11.32
CA VAL A 290 2.10 -3.51 -11.75
C VAL A 290 3.21 -2.66 -12.36
N PHE A 291 4.43 -2.83 -11.85
CA PHE A 291 5.62 -2.11 -12.30
C PHE A 291 6.51 -3.06 -13.10
N ALA A 292 6.77 -2.74 -14.37
CA ALA A 292 7.65 -3.52 -15.24
C ALA A 292 8.79 -2.65 -15.78
N VAL A 293 10.00 -3.21 -15.82
CA VAL A 293 11.19 -2.53 -16.37
C VAL A 293 10.99 -2.35 -17.88
N ASP A 294 11.08 -1.12 -18.38
CA ASP A 294 10.93 -0.86 -19.81
C ASP A 294 12.20 -1.26 -20.55
N MET A 295 12.10 -2.33 -21.34
CA MET A 295 13.22 -2.81 -22.15
C MET A 295 13.59 -1.82 -23.27
N ASN A 296 12.69 -0.87 -23.61
CA ASN A 296 12.92 0.18 -24.60
C ASN A 296 13.29 1.52 -23.96
N LYS A 297 13.69 1.54 -22.69
CA LYS A 297 14.05 2.78 -22.00
C LYS A 297 15.21 3.50 -22.71
N PRO A 298 15.22 4.84 -22.75
CA PRO A 298 16.27 5.60 -23.40
C PRO A 298 17.68 5.29 -22.84
N PRO A 299 18.73 5.36 -23.69
CA PRO A 299 20.11 5.25 -23.22
C PRO A 299 20.42 6.30 -22.16
N GLY A 300 21.15 5.92 -21.11
CA GLY A 300 21.53 6.81 -20.01
C GLY A 300 20.52 6.88 -18.86
N ILE A 301 19.34 6.26 -18.99
CA ILE A 301 18.44 6.02 -17.86
C ILE A 301 19.00 4.88 -17.01
N GLY A 302 19.10 5.11 -15.70
CA GLY A 302 19.57 4.14 -14.73
C GLY A 302 18.55 3.05 -14.40
N GLU A 303 18.74 2.40 -13.27
CA GLU A 303 17.88 1.32 -12.78
C GLU A 303 17.10 1.78 -11.54
N THR A 304 15.77 1.63 -11.59
CA THR A 304 14.91 1.75 -10.41
C THR A 304 14.74 0.38 -9.77
N GLN A 305 14.89 0.30 -8.45
CA GLN A 305 14.72 -0.92 -7.68
C GLN A 305 13.77 -0.70 -6.50
N PHE A 306 12.92 -1.69 -6.27
CA PHE A 306 12.00 -1.75 -5.13
C PHE A 306 12.53 -2.71 -4.08
N HIS A 307 12.35 -2.34 -2.83
CA HIS A 307 12.68 -3.18 -1.68
C HIS A 307 11.50 -3.16 -0.71
N ALA A 308 11.15 -4.30 -0.14
CA ALA A 308 10.16 -4.36 0.93
C ALA A 308 10.78 -4.94 2.21
N VAL A 309 10.52 -4.28 3.33
CA VAL A 309 10.92 -4.72 4.66
C VAL A 309 9.68 -4.74 5.54
N VAL A 310 9.54 -5.79 6.35
CA VAL A 310 8.37 -5.97 7.20
C VAL A 310 8.78 -5.96 8.67
N SER A 311 8.04 -5.19 9.46
CA SER A 311 8.05 -5.27 10.92
C SER A 311 6.87 -6.11 11.40
N SER A 312 7.09 -6.97 12.39
CA SER A 312 6.06 -7.79 13.02
C SER A 312 5.80 -7.31 14.44
N GLY A 313 4.52 -7.21 14.80
CA GLY A 313 4.07 -6.93 16.16
C GLY A 313 3.37 -8.11 16.85
N LEU A 314 3.53 -9.33 16.31
CA LEU A 314 3.02 -10.55 16.92
C LEU A 314 4.15 -11.36 17.58
N SER A 315 3.90 -11.82 18.80
CA SER A 315 4.79 -12.73 19.55
C SER A 315 4.12 -14.09 19.72
N PRO A 316 4.86 -15.21 19.50
CA PRO A 316 4.33 -16.56 19.70
C PRO A 316 4.11 -16.88 21.20
N VAL A 317 3.14 -17.75 21.50
CA VAL A 317 2.84 -18.23 22.85
C VAL A 317 2.31 -19.67 22.85
N GLY A 318 2.70 -20.45 23.86
CA GLY A 318 2.24 -21.82 24.04
C GLY A 318 2.91 -22.85 23.11
N PRO A 319 2.31 -24.04 22.93
CA PRO A 319 2.84 -25.09 22.05
C PRO A 319 2.25 -25.04 20.63
N THR A 320 2.75 -25.90 19.74
CA THR A 320 2.20 -26.12 18.40
C THR A 320 1.05 -27.13 18.44
N TYR A 321 0.03 -26.87 17.62
CA TYR A 321 -1.17 -27.69 17.48
C TYR A 321 -1.34 -28.15 16.04
N THR A 322 -2.10 -29.22 15.84
CA THR A 322 -2.50 -29.72 14.52
C THR A 322 -4.01 -29.74 14.43
N THR A 323 -4.56 -29.17 13.36
CA THR A 323 -5.99 -29.15 13.08
C THR A 323 -6.49 -30.57 12.76
N THR A 324 -7.50 -31.04 13.50
CA THR A 324 -8.09 -32.38 13.37
C THR A 324 -9.43 -32.37 12.65
N SER A 325 -10.20 -31.29 12.80
CA SER A 325 -11.44 -31.06 12.06
C SER A 325 -11.65 -29.58 11.85
N VAL A 326 -12.31 -29.23 10.74
CA VAL A 326 -12.73 -27.87 10.41
C VAL A 326 -14.20 -27.97 10.01
N ASN A 327 -15.06 -27.28 10.73
CA ASN A 327 -16.47 -27.11 10.41
C ASN A 327 -16.74 -25.61 10.17
N GLU A 328 -17.82 -25.27 9.48
CA GLU A 328 -18.25 -23.89 9.31
C GLU A 328 -19.33 -23.57 10.36
N ASP A 329 -19.22 -22.42 11.02
CA ASP A 329 -20.29 -21.88 11.88
C ASP A 329 -21.31 -21.10 11.04
N ILE A 330 -22.40 -20.63 11.66
CA ILE A 330 -23.53 -19.91 11.01
C ILE A 330 -23.08 -18.69 10.17
N ASN A 331 -21.91 -18.11 10.47
CA ASN A 331 -21.34 -16.96 9.76
C ASN A 331 -20.17 -17.33 8.84
N ASN A 332 -20.04 -18.58 8.40
CA ASN A 332 -18.91 -19.11 7.61
C ASN A 332 -17.53 -19.01 8.28
N ALA A 333 -17.47 -18.62 9.55
CA ALA A 333 -16.24 -18.61 10.32
C ALA A 333 -15.80 -20.06 10.64
N PRO A 334 -14.53 -20.44 10.39
CA PRO A 334 -14.06 -21.78 10.70
C PRO A 334 -14.09 -22.08 12.19
N LEU A 335 -14.74 -23.19 12.52
CA LEU A 335 -14.72 -23.83 13.82
C LEU A 335 -13.72 -24.99 13.78
N ILE A 336 -12.57 -24.78 14.41
CA ILE A 336 -11.44 -25.73 14.36
C ILE A 336 -11.36 -26.55 15.64
N ALA A 337 -11.34 -27.87 15.49
CA ALA A 337 -10.83 -28.76 16.54
C ALA A 337 -9.37 -29.06 16.24
N ALA A 338 -8.58 -29.16 17.28
CA ALA A 338 -7.15 -29.39 17.14
C ALA A 338 -6.64 -30.32 18.23
N ARG A 339 -5.45 -30.87 18.03
CA ARG A 339 -4.70 -31.62 19.04
C ARG A 339 -3.33 -31.01 19.20
N ARG A 340 -2.78 -31.09 20.41
CA ARG A 340 -1.38 -30.69 20.63
C ARG A 340 -0.46 -31.63 19.85
N GLU A 341 0.62 -31.09 19.29
CA GLU A 341 1.63 -31.92 18.63
C GLU A 341 2.15 -33.00 19.59
N GLY A 342 2.17 -34.26 19.12
CA GLY A 342 2.53 -35.42 19.93
C GLY A 342 1.42 -35.99 20.83
N SER A 343 0.23 -35.38 20.86
CA SER A 343 -0.94 -35.90 21.58
C SER A 343 -1.92 -36.63 20.65
N HIS A 344 -2.66 -37.59 21.21
CA HIS A 344 -3.78 -38.25 20.53
C HIS A 344 -5.15 -37.64 20.85
N GLU A 345 -5.23 -36.81 21.91
CA GLU A 345 -6.49 -36.21 22.38
C GLU A 345 -6.69 -34.82 21.78
N ASN A 346 -7.94 -34.52 21.42
CA ASN A 346 -8.33 -33.19 21.00
C ASN A 346 -8.27 -32.23 22.19
N ILE A 347 -7.85 -31.01 21.91
CA ILE A 347 -7.83 -29.93 22.89
C ILE A 347 -9.24 -29.40 23.10
N ASP A 348 -9.56 -29.07 24.34
CA ASP A 348 -10.72 -28.24 24.63
C ASP A 348 -10.32 -26.78 24.42
N GLY A 349 -10.95 -26.14 23.42
CA GLY A 349 -10.66 -24.76 23.04
C GLY A 349 -10.70 -23.77 24.20
N GLN A 350 -11.64 -23.92 25.14
CA GLN A 350 -11.76 -23.01 26.28
C GLN A 350 -10.61 -23.21 27.28
N ILE A 351 -10.22 -24.47 27.52
CA ILE A 351 -9.08 -24.79 28.39
C ILE A 351 -7.79 -24.23 27.79
N VAL A 352 -7.59 -24.37 26.48
CA VAL A 352 -6.39 -23.86 25.80
C VAL A 352 -6.33 -22.34 25.84
N LEU A 353 -7.45 -21.65 25.56
CA LEU A 353 -7.48 -20.19 25.69
C LEU A 353 -7.14 -19.74 27.10
N ASN A 354 -7.69 -20.40 28.13
CA ASN A 354 -7.38 -20.08 29.52
C ASN A 354 -5.89 -20.28 29.83
N GLN A 355 -5.28 -21.37 29.35
CA GLN A 355 -3.86 -21.64 29.52
C GLN A 355 -2.99 -20.57 28.85
N VAL A 356 -3.33 -20.17 27.62
CA VAL A 356 -2.62 -19.10 26.90
C VAL A 356 -2.75 -17.78 27.65
N TYR A 357 -3.95 -17.41 28.12
CA TYR A 357 -4.14 -16.18 28.90
C TYR A 357 -3.43 -16.21 30.26
N ASP A 358 -3.35 -17.36 30.92
CA ASP A 358 -2.60 -17.51 32.17
C ASP A 358 -1.08 -17.34 31.94
N GLU A 359 -0.55 -17.86 30.82
CA GLU A 359 0.86 -17.70 30.44
C GLU A 359 1.22 -16.23 30.13
N LEU A 360 0.30 -15.49 29.50
CA LEU A 360 0.49 -14.08 29.15
C LEU A 360 0.55 -13.14 30.37
N ARG A 361 0.17 -13.61 31.56
CA ARG A 361 0.01 -12.86 32.83
C ARG A 361 -1.00 -11.71 32.72
N ARG A 362 -1.88 -11.59 33.73
CA ARG A 362 -3.08 -10.71 33.73
C ARG A 362 -2.81 -9.21 33.52
N ASP A 363 -1.56 -8.78 33.67
CA ASP A 363 -1.07 -7.41 33.74
C ASP A 363 -0.40 -6.91 32.44
N ARG A 364 -0.17 -7.79 31.45
CA ARG A 364 0.44 -7.41 30.15
C ARG A 364 -0.54 -7.25 28.99
N ILE A 365 -1.83 -7.48 29.23
CA ILE A 365 -2.84 -7.52 28.17
C ILE A 365 -3.52 -6.13 28.08
N GLN A 366 -2.99 -5.25 27.21
CA GLN A 366 -3.75 -4.07 26.77
C GLN A 366 -4.91 -4.46 25.83
N SER A 367 -4.79 -5.61 25.14
CA SER A 367 -5.79 -6.16 24.21
C SER A 367 -5.92 -7.68 24.38
N ARG A 368 -7.14 -8.20 24.61
CA ARG A 368 -7.42 -9.65 24.70
C ARG A 368 -7.34 -10.38 23.35
N GLU A 369 -6.92 -9.68 22.29
CA GLU A 369 -6.78 -10.23 20.96
C GLU A 369 -5.74 -11.34 20.93
N LEU A 370 -6.15 -12.46 20.33
CA LEU A 370 -5.29 -13.59 20.04
C LEU A 370 -5.40 -13.91 18.56
N TYR A 371 -4.32 -14.46 18.02
CA TYR A 371 -4.23 -14.94 16.65
C TYR A 371 -3.70 -16.36 16.66
N ILE A 372 -4.04 -17.12 15.63
CA ILE A 372 -3.31 -18.34 15.29
C ILE A 372 -2.52 -18.09 14.01
N GLY A 373 -1.23 -18.40 14.04
CA GLY A 373 -0.39 -18.49 12.84
C GLY A 373 -0.49 -19.91 12.32
N VAL A 374 -1.16 -20.09 11.19
CA VAL A 374 -1.41 -21.38 10.56
C VAL A 374 -0.42 -21.60 9.44
N THR A 375 0.39 -22.66 9.57
CA THR A 375 1.29 -23.12 8.53
C THR A 375 0.56 -24.09 7.61
N LYS A 376 0.33 -23.63 6.38
CA LYS A 376 -0.44 -24.32 5.36
C LYS A 376 0.52 -24.89 4.32
N ARG A 377 0.35 -26.18 4.00
CA ARG A 377 1.06 -26.82 2.89
C ARG A 377 0.08 -27.16 1.78
N ARG A 378 0.26 -26.53 0.62
CA ARG A 378 -0.70 -26.57 -0.51
C ARG A 378 0.00 -26.92 -1.81
N LYS A 379 -0.75 -27.41 -2.79
CA LYS A 379 -0.30 -27.58 -4.18
C LYS A 379 -1.07 -26.60 -5.04
N TYR A 380 -0.35 -25.83 -5.85
CA TYR A 380 -0.94 -24.81 -6.72
C TYR A 380 -0.66 -25.13 -8.19
N SER A 381 -1.63 -24.82 -9.03
CA SER A 381 -1.55 -24.84 -10.49
C SER A 381 -2.03 -23.49 -11.04
N ILE A 382 -1.40 -23.03 -12.13
CA ILE A 382 -1.77 -21.81 -12.85
C ILE A 382 -2.08 -22.21 -14.28
N GLY A 383 -3.36 -22.22 -14.65
CA GLY A 383 -3.78 -22.81 -15.93
C GLY A 383 -3.32 -24.27 -16.04
N GLN A 384 -2.47 -24.58 -17.01
CA GLN A 384 -1.90 -25.92 -17.21
C GLN A 384 -0.53 -26.11 -16.52
N GLU A 385 0.04 -25.06 -15.94
CA GLU A 385 1.35 -25.10 -15.27
C GLU A 385 1.21 -25.63 -13.83
N ASN A 386 1.91 -26.72 -13.50
CA ASN A 386 2.01 -27.22 -12.13
C ASN A 386 3.19 -26.55 -11.42
N VAL A 387 2.90 -25.70 -10.43
CA VAL A 387 3.90 -24.86 -9.76
C VAL A 387 4.55 -25.56 -8.55
N GLY A 388 4.02 -26.71 -8.15
CA GLY A 388 4.57 -27.54 -7.08
C GLY A 388 3.85 -27.37 -5.74
N CYS A 389 4.52 -27.75 -4.65
CA CYS A 389 3.98 -27.69 -3.30
C CYS A 389 4.61 -26.54 -2.52
N MET A 390 3.80 -25.63 -2.02
CA MET A 390 4.20 -24.45 -1.28
C MET A 390 3.84 -24.58 0.21
N THR A 391 4.65 -23.98 1.08
CA THR A 391 4.35 -23.81 2.50
C THR A 391 4.19 -22.31 2.78
N SER A 392 3.03 -21.90 3.26
CA SER A 392 2.69 -20.52 3.61
C SER A 392 2.34 -20.40 5.10
N LEU A 393 2.54 -19.22 5.67
CA LEU A 393 2.06 -18.85 7.00
C LEU A 393 0.97 -17.79 6.86
N ALA A 394 -0.19 -18.05 7.45
CA ALA A 394 -1.32 -17.12 7.49
C ALA A 394 -1.79 -16.90 8.93
N PHE A 395 -2.09 -15.66 9.28
CA PHE A 395 -2.60 -15.32 10.61
C PHE A 395 -4.12 -15.18 10.59
N HIS A 396 -4.77 -15.84 11.54
CA HIS A 396 -6.22 -15.82 11.72
C HIS A 396 -6.56 -15.32 13.12
N ARG A 397 -7.43 -14.31 13.24
CA ARG A 397 -7.86 -13.79 14.54
C ARG A 397 -8.73 -14.84 15.24
N VAL A 398 -8.47 -15.08 16.51
CA VAL A 398 -9.33 -15.93 17.35
C VAL A 398 -10.49 -15.09 17.86
N LEU A 399 -11.72 -15.54 17.59
CA LEU A 399 -12.93 -14.86 18.01
C LEU A 399 -13.34 -15.31 19.42
N GLU A 400 -13.49 -16.62 19.61
CA GLU A 400 -13.86 -17.25 20.88
C GLU A 400 -13.67 -18.77 20.83
N SER A 401 -14.04 -19.47 21.90
CA SER A 401 -14.19 -20.93 21.89
C SER A 401 -15.66 -21.33 21.94
N ARG A 402 -16.07 -22.27 21.09
CA ARG A 402 -17.42 -22.85 21.07
C ARG A 402 -17.33 -24.37 21.00
N GLN A 403 -18.11 -25.07 21.82
CA GLN A 403 -18.25 -26.54 21.75
C GLN A 403 -16.89 -27.27 21.72
N GLN A 404 -15.95 -26.86 22.58
CA GLN A 404 -14.58 -27.40 22.66
C GLN A 404 -13.69 -27.11 21.44
N CYS A 405 -14.17 -26.36 20.46
CA CYS A 405 -13.43 -25.92 19.29
C CYS A 405 -13.08 -24.42 19.41
N LEU A 406 -12.16 -23.95 18.56
CA LEU A 406 -11.82 -22.54 18.43
C LEU A 406 -12.58 -21.97 17.23
N LEU A 407 -13.24 -20.83 17.43
CA LEU A 407 -13.85 -20.06 16.36
C LEU A 407 -12.84 -19.01 15.91
N VAL A 408 -12.47 -19.03 14.63
CA VAL A 408 -11.46 -18.13 14.06
C VAL A 408 -11.99 -17.37 12.86
N PHE A 409 -11.41 -16.21 12.58
CA PHE A 409 -11.75 -15.37 11.44
C PHE A 409 -10.93 -15.72 10.19
N GLY A 410 -11.55 -15.63 9.02
CA GLY A 410 -10.95 -15.93 7.72
C GLY A 410 -11.04 -17.41 7.33
N GLU A 411 -10.58 -17.77 6.13
CA GLU A 411 -10.84 -19.09 5.52
C GLU A 411 -9.55 -19.87 5.18
N GLY A 412 -9.72 -21.06 4.58
CA GLY A 412 -8.60 -21.82 3.99
C GLY A 412 -7.80 -22.70 4.96
N ILE A 413 -8.22 -22.80 6.23
CA ILE A 413 -7.68 -23.75 7.20
C ILE A 413 -8.21 -25.16 6.86
N LYS A 414 -7.32 -26.15 6.85
CA LYS A 414 -7.64 -27.54 6.50
C LYS A 414 -7.15 -28.50 7.58
N ILE A 415 -7.74 -29.70 7.57
CA ILE A 415 -7.30 -30.81 8.42
C ILE A 415 -5.83 -31.13 8.10
N GLY A 416 -5.02 -31.29 9.16
CA GLY A 416 -3.60 -31.55 9.06
C GLY A 416 -2.71 -30.31 9.03
N ASP A 417 -3.29 -29.10 8.92
CA ASP A 417 -2.52 -27.86 9.11
C ASP A 417 -2.01 -27.77 10.55
N THR A 418 -0.83 -27.18 10.70
CA THR A 418 -0.25 -26.89 12.01
C THR A 418 -0.43 -25.43 12.34
N PHE A 419 -0.65 -25.10 13.61
CA PHE A 419 -0.73 -23.72 14.04
C PHE A 419 -0.15 -23.48 15.43
N HIS A 420 0.19 -22.23 15.68
CA HIS A 420 0.70 -21.74 16.95
C HIS A 420 -0.08 -20.48 17.36
N PHE A 421 -0.21 -20.20 18.66
CA PHE A 421 -0.88 -18.98 19.11
C PHE A 421 0.07 -17.80 19.10
N TYR A 422 -0.48 -16.62 18.81
CA TYR A 422 0.22 -15.36 18.80
C TYR A 422 -0.62 -14.29 19.50
N TYR A 423 0.06 -13.34 20.12
CA TYR A 423 -0.56 -12.18 20.74
C TYR A 423 0.12 -10.89 20.25
N PRO A 424 -0.61 -9.76 20.21
CA PRO A 424 -0.01 -8.46 19.93
C PRO A 424 0.97 -8.05 21.04
N ASP A 425 2.21 -7.77 20.66
CA ASP A 425 3.30 -7.40 21.58
C ASP A 425 3.97 -6.11 21.10
N SER A 426 3.56 -4.99 21.70
CA SER A 426 4.08 -3.67 21.32
C SER A 426 5.57 -3.52 21.59
N THR A 427 6.11 -4.22 22.59
CA THR A 427 7.55 -4.14 22.91
C THR A 427 8.38 -4.88 21.85
N ALA A 428 7.94 -6.07 21.44
CA ALA A 428 8.54 -6.79 20.33
C ALA A 428 8.38 -6.01 19.01
N ALA A 429 7.23 -5.37 18.79
CA ALA A 429 6.97 -4.55 17.62
C ALA A 429 7.92 -3.36 17.52
N ILE A 430 8.12 -2.59 18.60
CA ILE A 430 9.10 -1.48 18.65
C ILE A 430 10.50 -1.99 18.35
N SER A 431 10.88 -3.15 18.90
CA SER A 431 12.17 -3.78 18.63
C SER A 431 12.32 -4.19 17.16
N SER A 432 11.23 -4.68 16.55
CA SER A 432 11.16 -5.01 15.13
C SER A 432 11.30 -3.76 14.25
N VAL A 433 10.62 -2.66 14.57
CA VAL A 433 10.77 -1.36 13.88
C VAL A 433 12.21 -0.83 13.99
N ALA A 434 12.85 -0.96 15.16
CA ALA A 434 14.25 -0.60 15.32
C ALA A 434 15.19 -1.45 14.44
N ALA A 435 14.90 -2.74 14.27
CA ALA A 435 15.63 -3.61 13.36
C ALA A 435 15.45 -3.17 11.89
N VAL A 436 14.23 -2.78 11.49
CA VAL A 436 13.96 -2.18 10.18
C VAL A 436 14.80 -0.91 10.00
N SER A 437 14.78 0.01 10.96
CA SER A 437 15.60 1.25 10.90
C SER A 437 17.09 0.95 10.74
N SER A 438 17.63 -0.04 11.46
CA SER A 438 19.02 -0.46 11.29
C SER A 438 19.30 -1.01 9.89
N HIS A 439 18.33 -1.70 9.28
CA HIS A 439 18.46 -2.19 7.91
C HIS A 439 18.41 -1.06 6.88
N LEU A 440 17.48 -0.11 7.01
CA LEU A 440 17.36 1.06 6.14
C LEU A 440 18.67 1.89 6.13
N ARG A 441 19.37 1.95 7.26
CA ARG A 441 20.69 2.58 7.36
C ARG A 441 21.75 1.97 6.43
N SER A 442 21.61 0.71 6.02
CA SER A 442 22.55 0.06 5.11
C SER A 442 22.53 0.66 3.71
N PHE A 443 21.37 1.13 3.23
CA PHE A 443 21.25 1.86 1.97
C PHE A 443 22.07 3.15 1.97
N ASN A 444 22.19 3.82 3.13
CA ASN A 444 23.06 4.99 3.27
C ASN A 444 24.55 4.65 3.34
N ARG A 445 24.92 3.53 3.96
CA ARG A 445 26.35 3.16 4.13
C ARG A 445 26.99 2.72 2.82
N GLY A 446 26.24 2.12 1.90
CA GLY A 446 26.69 1.83 0.53
C GLY A 446 27.19 3.08 -0.22
N SER A 447 26.64 4.26 0.12
CA SER A 447 27.03 5.55 -0.49
C SER A 447 28.42 6.05 -0.07
N ASN A 448 28.99 5.63 1.08
CA ASN A 448 30.21 6.27 1.62
C ASN A 448 31.50 5.47 1.41
N ASN A 449 31.39 4.16 1.12
CA ASN A 449 32.56 3.27 0.98
C ASN A 449 32.87 2.84 -0.46
N ALA A 450 32.02 3.18 -1.44
CA ALA A 450 32.27 2.88 -2.85
C ALA A 450 33.14 3.98 -3.48
N THR A 451 34.46 3.85 -3.34
CA THR A 451 35.40 4.55 -4.23
C THR A 451 35.25 3.98 -5.65
N GLY A 452 34.29 4.50 -6.42
CA GLY A 452 34.30 4.39 -7.88
C GLY A 452 33.20 3.58 -8.59
N GLY A 453 32.09 3.18 -7.96
CA GLY A 453 31.02 2.51 -8.71
C GLY A 453 29.67 2.43 -7.99
N ASP A 454 28.65 2.97 -8.65
CA ASP A 454 27.21 2.71 -8.45
C ASP A 454 26.63 3.10 -7.08
N LYS A 455 26.61 4.42 -6.81
CA LYS A 455 25.86 4.98 -5.68
C LYS A 455 24.35 4.84 -5.93
N GLN A 456 23.71 4.00 -5.12
CA GLN A 456 22.26 3.85 -5.07
C GLN A 456 21.66 4.94 -4.18
N ASP A 457 20.74 5.72 -4.73
CA ASP A 457 20.05 6.81 -4.04
C ASP A 457 18.59 6.39 -3.74
N VAL A 458 18.16 6.49 -2.49
CA VAL A 458 16.74 6.32 -2.12
C VAL A 458 16.00 7.62 -2.45
N PHE A 459 14.93 7.55 -3.23
CA PHE A 459 14.19 8.74 -3.70
C PHE A 459 12.74 8.79 -3.21
N GLY A 460 12.21 7.70 -2.67
CA GLY A 460 10.85 7.65 -2.17
C GLY A 460 10.53 6.36 -1.42
N GLY A 461 9.42 6.35 -0.70
CA GLY A 461 8.89 5.15 -0.09
C GLY A 461 7.40 5.23 0.23
N LEU A 462 6.82 4.06 0.51
CA LEU A 462 5.46 3.91 1.02
C LEU A 462 5.46 3.10 2.32
N ILE A 463 4.55 3.42 3.23
CA ILE A 463 4.31 2.66 4.47
C ILE A 463 2.86 2.17 4.48
N PHE A 464 2.68 0.88 4.74
CA PHE A 464 1.37 0.30 5.07
C PHE A 464 1.46 -0.24 6.50
N SER A 465 0.59 0.22 7.40
CA SER A 465 0.71 -0.10 8.83
C SER A 465 -0.58 -0.65 9.43
N CYS A 466 -0.49 -1.76 10.17
CA CYS A 466 -1.60 -2.27 10.99
C CYS A 466 -1.68 -1.66 12.39
N CYS A 467 -0.72 -0.81 12.75
CA CYS A 467 -0.51 -0.40 14.12
C CYS A 467 -0.28 1.10 14.20
N GLY A 468 -1.14 1.82 14.92
CA GLY A 468 -0.98 3.24 15.21
C GLY A 468 -0.44 3.52 16.62
N GLU A 469 -0.55 4.79 17.02
CA GLU A 469 -0.19 5.28 18.35
C GLU A 469 -0.84 4.46 19.48
N GLU A 470 -2.08 4.03 19.31
CA GLU A 470 -2.83 3.20 20.26
C GLU A 470 -2.15 1.86 20.60
N PHE A 471 -1.43 1.27 19.63
CA PHE A 471 -0.72 0.02 19.83
C PHE A 471 0.67 0.24 20.43
N PHE A 472 1.38 1.28 19.98
CA PHE A 472 2.74 1.56 20.43
C PHE A 472 2.80 2.38 21.73
N GLY A 473 1.70 3.05 22.09
CA GLY A 473 1.66 4.05 23.16
C GLY A 473 2.45 5.32 22.86
N GLN A 474 2.94 5.49 21.62
CA GLN A 474 3.75 6.60 21.16
C GLN A 474 3.40 6.93 19.70
N PRO A 475 3.28 8.23 19.33
CA PRO A 475 3.02 8.62 17.95
C PRO A 475 4.29 8.48 17.10
N ASN A 476 4.12 8.40 15.78
CA ASN A 476 5.19 8.51 14.78
C ASN A 476 6.27 7.40 14.84
N ILE A 477 5.95 6.25 15.43
CA ILE A 477 6.86 5.10 15.50
C ILE A 477 7.09 4.50 14.11
N ASN A 478 6.05 4.39 13.29
CA ASN A 478 6.12 3.78 11.97
C ASN A 478 6.89 4.64 10.96
N ILE A 479 6.84 5.97 11.06
CA ILE A 479 7.58 6.85 10.15
C ILE A 479 9.06 7.00 10.52
N SER A 480 9.42 6.74 11.79
CA SER A 480 10.78 6.93 12.29
C SER A 480 11.88 6.25 11.47
N PRO A 481 11.73 5.00 10.95
CA PRO A 481 12.75 4.37 10.12
C PRO A 481 13.05 5.15 8.83
N PHE A 482 12.04 5.79 8.23
CA PHE A 482 12.23 6.61 7.04
C PHE A 482 12.78 8.00 7.38
N VAL A 483 12.19 8.69 8.35
CA VAL A 483 12.58 10.06 8.71
C VAL A 483 14.04 10.11 9.20
N ASP A 484 14.45 9.14 10.02
CA ASP A 484 15.79 9.11 10.62
C ASP A 484 16.88 8.73 9.61
N ASN A 485 16.57 7.81 8.69
CA ASN A 485 17.57 7.31 7.73
C ASN A 485 17.55 8.09 6.42
N PHE A 486 16.42 8.62 5.97
CA PHE A 486 16.29 9.28 4.67
C PHE A 486 15.68 10.67 4.82
N PRO A 487 16.36 11.60 5.53
CA PRO A 487 15.83 12.93 5.75
C PRO A 487 15.60 13.65 4.41
N GLY A 488 14.38 14.16 4.23
CA GLY A 488 13.96 14.86 3.00
C GLY A 488 13.47 13.95 1.87
N VAL A 489 13.54 12.63 2.02
CA VAL A 489 12.92 11.70 1.06
C VAL A 489 11.40 11.74 1.19
N THR A 490 10.71 11.67 0.05
CA THR A 490 9.25 11.65 -0.02
C THR A 490 8.69 10.34 0.52
N LEU A 491 7.63 10.42 1.31
CA LEU A 491 6.94 9.31 1.92
C LEU A 491 5.42 9.50 1.81
N GLY A 492 4.70 8.43 1.50
CA GLY A 492 3.24 8.33 1.65
C GLY A 492 2.86 7.00 2.30
N GLY A 493 1.59 6.82 2.63
CA GLY A 493 1.14 5.58 3.26
C GLY A 493 -0.24 5.65 3.89
N THR A 494 -0.70 4.50 4.34
CA THR A 494 -1.99 4.31 5.00
C THR A 494 -1.84 3.39 6.20
N PHE A 495 -2.77 3.54 7.13
CA PHE A 495 -3.06 2.48 8.08
C PHE A 495 -4.07 1.50 7.46
N CYS A 496 -3.94 0.21 7.76
CA CYS A 496 -4.72 -0.88 7.18
C CYS A 496 -5.03 -1.92 8.27
N SER A 497 -6.04 -2.78 8.12
CA SER A 497 -6.27 -3.86 9.11
C SER A 497 -5.23 -5.00 8.99
N VAL A 498 -4.82 -5.28 7.75
CA VAL A 498 -3.88 -6.31 7.33
C VAL A 498 -3.10 -5.75 6.15
N VAL A 499 -1.82 -6.05 6.07
CA VAL A 499 -0.93 -5.51 5.02
C VAL A 499 -0.28 -6.63 4.21
N PHE A 500 -0.18 -6.41 2.90
CA PHE A 500 0.64 -7.27 2.05
C PHE A 500 2.10 -6.89 2.18
N GLY A 501 2.96 -7.88 2.38
CA GLY A 501 4.39 -7.66 2.59
C GLY A 501 5.22 -8.85 2.14
N ARG A 502 5.70 -8.78 0.90
CA ARG A 502 6.64 -9.74 0.30
C ARG A 502 7.87 -8.99 -0.21
N GLY A 503 9.01 -9.27 0.37
CA GLY A 503 10.30 -8.75 -0.07
C GLY A 503 11.45 -9.70 0.27
N VAL A 504 12.64 -9.39 -0.25
CA VAL A 504 13.88 -10.17 -0.08
C VAL A 504 14.21 -10.48 1.39
N LEU A 505 13.70 -9.67 2.32
CA LEU A 505 14.00 -9.75 3.76
C LEU A 505 12.76 -9.75 4.65
N THR A 506 11.60 -10.22 4.16
CA THR A 506 10.48 -10.54 5.07
C THR A 506 11.02 -11.50 6.14
N PRO A 507 11.04 -11.11 7.44
CA PRO A 507 11.57 -11.98 8.48
C PRO A 507 10.75 -13.27 8.46
N CYS A 508 11.38 -14.36 8.04
CA CYS A 508 10.75 -15.65 8.12
C CYS A 508 10.58 -15.97 9.60
N VAL A 509 9.33 -16.19 10.02
CA VAL A 509 9.06 -16.70 11.36
C VAL A 509 9.80 -18.03 11.46
N LYS A 510 10.84 -18.09 12.28
CA LYS A 510 11.54 -19.35 12.56
C LYS A 510 10.65 -20.14 13.51
N GLU A 511 9.82 -21.03 12.97
CA GLU A 511 8.97 -21.91 13.78
C GLU A 511 9.77 -22.93 14.62
N SER A 512 11.08 -23.10 14.35
CA SER A 512 12.03 -23.84 15.20
C SER A 512 13.47 -23.70 14.66
N GLN A 513 14.49 -24.15 15.42
CA GLN A 513 15.89 -24.18 14.96
C GLN A 513 16.13 -25.13 13.78
N GLU A 514 15.18 -26.02 13.44
CA GLU A 514 15.36 -27.10 12.44
C GLU A 514 14.49 -26.95 11.17
N GLN A 515 13.57 -25.98 11.11
CA GLN A 515 12.67 -25.82 9.96
C GLN A 515 13.12 -24.72 8.99
N LYS A 516 12.92 -24.97 7.69
CA LYS A 516 13.08 -23.96 6.64
C LYS A 516 12.13 -22.79 6.92
N ALA A 517 12.66 -21.58 6.76
CA ALA A 517 11.92 -20.34 6.72
C ALA A 517 10.57 -20.48 5.98
N VAL A 518 9.44 -20.26 6.68
CA VAL A 518 8.11 -20.24 6.07
C VAL A 518 7.79 -18.81 5.64
N GLN A 519 7.31 -18.65 4.41
CA GLN A 519 7.03 -17.34 3.83
C GLN A 519 5.62 -16.88 4.22
N CYS A 520 5.52 -15.62 4.65
CA CYS A 520 4.28 -14.96 5.02
C CYS A 520 4.14 -13.70 4.18
N CYS A 521 3.09 -13.61 3.37
CA CYS A 521 2.83 -12.45 2.50
C CYS A 521 1.75 -11.52 3.05
N MET A 522 1.03 -11.94 4.09
CA MET A 522 -0.02 -11.18 4.75
C MET A 522 0.28 -11.04 6.23
N HIS A 523 0.46 -9.80 6.67
CA HIS A 523 0.88 -9.48 8.03
C HIS A 523 -0.24 -8.75 8.75
N THR A 524 -0.56 -9.20 9.96
CA THR A 524 -1.44 -8.48 10.88
C THR A 524 -0.64 -7.98 12.06
N LYS A 525 -1.04 -6.82 12.61
CA LYS A 525 -0.26 -6.08 13.62
C LYS A 525 1.20 -5.84 13.19
N GLY A 526 1.43 -5.64 11.88
CA GLY A 526 2.74 -5.41 11.31
C GLY A 526 2.81 -4.11 10.50
N VAL A 527 4.00 -3.79 10.00
CA VAL A 527 4.25 -2.60 9.18
C VAL A 527 5.10 -2.99 7.98
N VAL A 528 4.68 -2.60 6.78
CA VAL A 528 5.39 -2.86 5.53
C VAL A 528 5.97 -1.56 5.01
N TYR A 529 7.28 -1.56 4.79
CA TYR A 529 8.06 -0.44 4.28
C TYR A 529 8.47 -0.76 2.85
N LEU A 530 7.90 -0.05 1.88
CA LEU A 530 8.35 -0.09 0.50
C LEU A 530 9.39 1.01 0.29
N ILE A 531 10.61 0.64 -0.07
CA ILE A 531 11.70 1.56 -0.41
C ILE A 531 11.91 1.57 -1.92
N MET A 532 11.92 2.76 -2.51
CA MET A 532 12.25 2.96 -3.92
C MET A 532 13.62 3.61 -4.05
N SER A 533 14.49 2.97 -4.83
CA SER A 533 15.89 3.37 -4.97
C SER A 533 16.30 3.42 -6.43
N TYR A 534 17.32 4.21 -6.73
CA TYR A 534 17.80 4.44 -8.08
C TYR A 534 19.32 4.34 -8.17
N THR A 535 19.79 3.56 -9.14
CA THR A 535 21.20 3.47 -9.50
C THR A 535 21.39 4.19 -10.83
N PRO A 536 22.09 5.34 -10.87
CA PRO A 536 22.32 6.07 -12.11
C PRO A 536 23.07 5.24 -13.15
N SER A 537 22.78 5.45 -14.43
CA SER A 537 23.56 4.85 -15.51
C SER A 537 25.01 5.36 -15.47
N LYS A 538 25.98 4.46 -15.71
CA LYS A 538 27.38 4.85 -15.88
C LYS A 538 27.44 5.76 -17.11
N ARG A 539 27.88 7.02 -16.93
CA ARG A 539 28.13 7.93 -18.06
C ARG A 539 29.05 7.20 -19.05
N ILE A 540 28.54 6.91 -20.24
CA ILE A 540 29.32 6.40 -21.37
C ILE A 540 30.12 7.55 -21.96
#